data_AF-A0A7X5ZE57-F1
#
_entry.id   AF-A0A7X5ZE57-F1
#
_cell.length_a   1.000
_cell.length_b   1.000
_cell.length_c   1.000
_cell.angle_alpha   90.00
_cell.angle_beta   90.00
_cell.angle_gamma   90.00
#
_symmetry.space_group_name_H-M   'P 1'
#
loop_
_entity.id
_entity.type
_entity.pdbx_description
1 polymer ?
#
loop_
_entity_poly.entity_id
_entity_poly.type
_entity_poly.pdbx_seq_one_letter_code
_entity_poly.pdbx_strand_id
1 'polypeptide(L)'
;MPPPSLDKSESGRLLNDARTAQGVTWAELAAAINRPLVWTVAALLGKHPVSAEDATTICAKLGLGPEVQAALQRQPYRIPEPGLSSDPTIYRLHEAVDVYGGALKELIHEEFGDGIMSAINSRCPSNGGRTRAATASSSPSTASSCPISGDSRVAGSLR
;
A
#
# COMPACT_ATOMS: atom_id res chain seq x y z
N MET A 1 13.92 -27.18 -13.43
CA MET A 1 13.11 -26.06 -12.93
C MET A 1 13.47 -25.87 -11.47
N PRO A 2 13.87 -24.67 -11.02
CA PRO A 2 13.83 -24.39 -9.58
C PRO A 2 12.39 -24.65 -9.08
N PRO A 3 12.19 -25.13 -7.84
CA PRO A 3 10.87 -25.44 -7.31
C PRO A 3 9.93 -24.24 -7.49
N PRO A 4 8.61 -24.45 -7.67
CA PRO A 4 7.67 -23.34 -7.78
C PRO A 4 7.86 -22.45 -6.56
N SER A 5 8.37 -21.25 -6.79
CA SER A 5 8.65 -20.31 -5.72
C SER A 5 7.35 -20.05 -4.98
N LEU A 6 7.33 -20.30 -3.66
CA LEU A 6 6.17 -20.09 -2.79
C LEU A 6 5.44 -18.79 -3.16
N ASP A 7 4.12 -18.87 -3.34
CA ASP A 7 3.32 -17.68 -3.63
C ASP A 7 3.29 -16.75 -2.42
N LYS A 8 3.20 -15.45 -2.68
CA LYS A 8 3.22 -14.45 -1.61
C LYS A 8 1.96 -14.49 -0.72
N SER A 9 0.82 -14.87 -1.29
CA SER A 9 -0.42 -15.03 -0.51
C SER A 9 -0.33 -16.27 0.38
N GLU A 10 0.27 -17.35 -0.15
CA GLU A 10 0.54 -18.58 0.60
C GLU A 10 1.55 -18.34 1.73
N SER A 11 2.62 -17.59 1.47
CA SER A 11 3.60 -17.22 2.50
C SER A 11 2.97 -16.38 3.61
N GLY A 12 2.03 -15.49 3.28
CA GLY A 12 1.28 -14.72 4.26
C GLY A 12 0.36 -15.58 5.14
N ARG A 13 -0.26 -16.63 4.58
CA ARG A 13 -1.05 -17.61 5.35
C ARG A 13 -0.17 -18.40 6.31
N LEU A 14 0.92 -18.98 5.83
CA LEU A 14 1.87 -19.75 6.66
C LEU A 14 2.43 -18.90 7.81
N LEU A 15 2.75 -17.64 7.53
CA LEU A 15 3.20 -16.70 8.56
C LEU A 15 2.13 -16.45 9.61
N ASN A 16 0.89 -16.20 9.18
CA ASN A 16 -0.22 -15.95 10.10
C ASN A 16 -0.51 -17.18 10.98
N ASP A 17 -0.41 -18.39 10.43
CA ASP A 17 -0.58 -19.63 11.16
C ASP A 17 0.53 -19.83 12.20
N ALA A 18 1.79 -19.63 11.81
CA ALA A 18 2.93 -19.72 12.71
C ALA A 18 2.85 -18.70 13.85
N ARG A 19 2.49 -17.45 13.53
CA ARG A 19 2.24 -16.39 14.51
C ARG A 19 1.15 -16.79 15.51
N THR A 20 0.03 -17.34 15.01
CA THR A 20 -1.11 -17.76 15.85
C THR A 20 -0.73 -18.93 16.73
N ALA A 21 0.01 -19.92 16.21
CA ALA A 21 0.50 -21.07 16.97
C ALA A 21 1.46 -20.68 18.10
N GLN A 22 2.25 -19.62 17.91
CA GLN A 22 3.20 -19.11 18.90
C GLN A 22 2.61 -18.03 19.81
N GLY A 23 1.34 -17.63 19.62
CA GLY A 23 0.70 -16.58 20.41
C GLY A 23 1.29 -15.18 20.23
N VAL A 24 2.04 -14.94 19.14
CA VAL A 24 2.72 -13.67 18.88
C VAL A 24 1.70 -12.63 18.40
N THR A 25 1.71 -11.44 19.00
CA THR A 25 0.82 -10.36 18.58
C THR A 25 1.37 -9.60 17.37
N TRP A 26 0.48 -8.98 16.58
CA TRP A 26 0.91 -8.09 15.49
C TRP A 26 1.71 -6.88 15.98
N ALA A 27 1.40 -6.39 17.19
CA ALA A 27 2.11 -5.27 17.81
C ALA A 27 3.58 -5.61 18.10
N GLU A 28 3.86 -6.83 18.59
CA GLU A 28 5.23 -7.31 18.77
C GLU A 28 5.99 -7.40 17.45
N LEU A 29 5.35 -7.92 16.38
CA LEU A 29 5.99 -8.00 15.07
C LEU A 29 6.29 -6.61 14.51
N ALA A 30 5.37 -5.67 14.65
CA ALA A 30 5.56 -4.29 14.21
C ALA A 30 6.67 -3.57 15.00
N ALA A 31 6.75 -3.80 16.32
CA ALA A 31 7.81 -3.27 17.16
C ALA A 31 9.19 -3.87 16.77
N ALA A 32 9.26 -5.16 16.46
CA ALA A 32 10.50 -5.84 16.09
C ALA A 32 11.17 -5.27 14.84
N ILE A 33 10.39 -4.80 13.86
CA ILE A 33 10.90 -4.19 12.62
C ILE A 33 10.78 -2.66 12.60
N ASN A 34 10.32 -2.05 13.69
CA ASN A 34 10.08 -0.61 13.80
C ASN A 34 9.23 -0.02 12.64
N ARG A 35 8.11 -0.68 12.33
CA ARG A 35 7.19 -0.27 11.25
C ARG A 35 5.78 0.01 11.77
N PRO A 36 4.97 0.83 11.08
CA PRO A 36 3.59 1.10 11.47
C PRO A 36 2.77 -0.19 11.50
N LEU A 37 1.96 -0.37 12.55
CA LEU A 37 1.24 -1.62 12.79
C LEU A 37 0.38 -2.05 11.59
N VAL A 38 -0.46 -1.17 11.07
CA VAL A 38 -1.34 -1.51 9.94
C VAL A 38 -0.55 -1.89 8.69
N TRP A 39 0.56 -1.18 8.43
CA TRP A 39 1.45 -1.54 7.32
C TRP A 39 2.07 -2.92 7.54
N THR A 40 2.55 -3.21 8.75
CA THR A 40 3.15 -4.50 9.09
C THR A 40 2.15 -5.63 8.86
N VAL A 41 0.92 -5.49 9.35
CA VAL A 41 -0.14 -6.49 9.12
C VAL A 41 -0.39 -6.68 7.63
N ALA A 42 -0.60 -5.60 6.87
CA ALA A 42 -0.84 -5.69 5.44
C ALA A 42 0.35 -6.31 4.66
N ALA A 43 1.58 -5.96 5.04
CA ALA A 43 2.79 -6.48 4.42
C ALA A 43 2.98 -7.98 4.68
N LEU A 44 2.80 -8.40 5.94
CA LEU A 44 2.94 -9.80 6.33
C LEU A 44 1.77 -10.68 5.86
N LEU A 45 0.61 -10.09 5.58
CA LEU A 45 -0.50 -10.72 4.84
C LEU A 45 -0.32 -10.65 3.30
N GLY A 46 0.88 -10.29 2.84
CA GLY A 46 1.25 -10.38 1.43
C GLY A 46 0.86 -9.19 0.56
N LYS A 47 0.38 -8.06 1.12
CA LYS A 47 -0.07 -6.90 0.33
C LYS A 47 1.02 -5.86 0.05
N HIS A 48 2.19 -5.97 0.69
CA HIS A 48 3.37 -5.13 0.43
C HIS A 48 4.68 -5.94 0.42
N PRO A 49 5.69 -5.51 -0.36
CA PRO A 49 7.05 -6.04 -0.22
C PRO A 49 7.64 -5.64 1.13
N VAL A 50 8.44 -6.55 1.69
CA VAL A 50 9.19 -6.35 2.94
C VAL A 50 10.68 -6.29 2.61
N SER A 51 11.47 -5.47 3.32
CA SER A 51 12.92 -5.43 3.11
C SER A 51 13.56 -6.77 3.50
N ALA A 52 14.76 -7.06 2.98
CA ALA A 52 15.47 -8.30 3.34
C ALA A 52 15.76 -8.39 4.85
N GLU A 53 16.11 -7.26 5.48
CA GLU A 53 16.38 -7.14 6.91
C GLU A 53 15.12 -7.40 7.75
N ASP A 54 14.00 -6.74 7.41
CA ASP A 54 12.73 -6.89 8.11
C ASP A 54 12.21 -8.33 7.95
N ALA A 55 12.33 -8.90 6.74
CA ALA A 55 11.91 -10.28 6.46
C ALA A 55 12.75 -11.31 7.23
N THR A 56 14.07 -11.11 7.33
CA THR A 56 14.96 -11.96 8.14
C THR A 56 14.54 -11.94 9.60
N THR A 57 14.29 -10.75 10.16
CA THR A 57 13.90 -10.57 11.56
C THR A 57 12.58 -11.28 11.88
N ILE A 58 11.58 -11.13 11.00
CA ILE A 58 10.27 -11.77 11.17
C ILE A 58 10.35 -13.29 11.02
N CYS A 59 11.05 -13.78 9.99
CA CYS A 59 11.22 -15.22 9.77
C CYS A 59 11.99 -15.87 10.92
N ALA A 60 13.02 -15.21 11.46
CA ALA A 60 13.76 -15.70 12.63
C ALA A 60 12.87 -15.78 13.88
N LYS A 61 12.04 -14.75 14.13
CA LYS A 61 11.12 -14.74 15.28
C LYS A 61 10.04 -15.81 15.20
N LEU A 62 9.58 -16.14 13.99
CA LEU A 62 8.50 -17.10 13.75
C LEU A 62 9.00 -18.50 13.35
N GLY A 63 10.31 -18.71 13.20
CA GLY A 63 10.89 -19.99 12.78
C GLY A 63 10.51 -20.40 11.35
N LEU A 64 10.38 -19.43 10.44
CA LEU A 64 9.97 -19.65 9.05
C LEU A 64 11.18 -19.82 8.12
N GLY A 65 11.04 -20.68 7.11
CA GLY A 65 12.12 -21.03 6.18
C GLY A 65 12.47 -19.94 5.16
N PRO A 66 13.60 -20.12 4.44
CA PRO A 66 14.09 -19.15 3.45
C PRO A 66 13.11 -18.94 2.27
N GLU A 67 12.26 -19.91 1.97
CA GLU A 67 11.21 -19.79 0.95
C GLU A 67 10.17 -18.72 1.31
N VAL A 68 9.76 -18.65 2.58
CA VAL A 68 8.84 -17.62 3.08
C VAL A 68 9.52 -16.25 3.05
N GLN A 69 10.78 -16.19 3.48
CA GLN A 69 11.55 -14.95 3.46
C GLN A 69 11.70 -14.37 2.04
N ALA A 70 11.99 -15.22 1.05
CA ALA A 70 12.09 -14.82 -0.35
C ALA A 70 10.73 -14.36 -0.92
N ALA A 71 9.64 -15.03 -0.54
CA ALA A 71 8.30 -14.65 -0.96
C ALA A 71 7.86 -13.29 -0.38
N LEU A 72 8.18 -13.00 0.89
CA LEU A 72 7.85 -11.72 1.54
C LEU A 72 8.51 -10.51 0.84
N GLN A 73 9.70 -10.69 0.27
CA GLN A 73 10.42 -9.61 -0.43
C GLN A 73 9.84 -9.30 -1.82
N ARG A 74 9.11 -10.23 -2.43
CA ARG A 74 8.58 -10.08 -3.80
C ARG A 74 7.49 -9.00 -3.86
N GLN A 75 7.42 -8.22 -4.94
CA GLN A 75 6.28 -7.33 -5.17
C GLN A 75 5.00 -8.16 -5.39
N PRO A 76 3.92 -7.93 -4.63
CA PRO A 76 2.66 -8.64 -4.83
C PRO A 76 1.84 -8.06 -5.99
N TYR A 77 1.07 -8.92 -6.65
CA TYR A 77 -0.11 -8.50 -7.38
C TYR A 77 -1.26 -8.28 -6.39
N ARG A 78 -1.76 -7.04 -6.33
CA ARG A 78 -2.86 -6.67 -5.42
C ARG A 78 -4.19 -6.94 -6.10
N ILE A 79 -4.56 -8.22 -6.11
CA ILE A 79 -5.85 -8.69 -6.63
C ILE A 79 -6.84 -8.80 -5.46
N PRO A 80 -8.12 -8.42 -5.65
CA PRO A 80 -9.16 -8.67 -4.66
C PRO A 80 -9.22 -10.17 -4.34
N GLU A 81 -9.23 -10.53 -3.05
CA GLU A 81 -9.38 -11.92 -2.68
C GLU A 81 -10.84 -12.37 -2.77
N PRO A 82 -11.12 -13.54 -3.39
CA PRO A 82 -12.46 -14.10 -3.41
C PRO A 82 -12.99 -14.29 -1.99
N GLY A 83 -14.21 -13.80 -1.74
CA GLY A 83 -14.88 -13.92 -0.44
C GLY A 83 -14.54 -12.82 0.58
N LEU A 84 -13.54 -11.97 0.31
CA LEU A 84 -13.20 -10.84 1.21
C LEU A 84 -14.38 -9.86 1.37
N SER A 85 -15.11 -9.60 0.29
CA SER A 85 -16.31 -8.75 0.30
C SER A 85 -17.53 -9.41 0.95
N SER A 86 -17.48 -10.72 1.19
CA SER A 86 -18.54 -11.46 1.89
C SER A 86 -18.29 -11.52 3.40
N ASP A 87 -17.09 -11.17 3.87
CA ASP A 87 -16.79 -11.09 5.30
C ASP A 87 -17.57 -9.91 5.93
N PRO A 88 -18.32 -10.14 7.03
CA PRO A 88 -19.15 -9.10 7.61
C PRO A 88 -18.34 -7.93 8.18
N THR A 89 -17.10 -8.13 8.62
CA THR A 89 -16.26 -7.05 9.16
C THR A 89 -15.79 -6.12 8.05
N ILE A 90 -15.39 -6.71 6.92
CA ILE A 90 -14.89 -5.96 5.76
C ILE A 90 -16.05 -5.31 5.00
N TYR A 91 -17.18 -5.99 4.89
CA TYR A 91 -18.37 -5.45 4.24
C TYR A 91 -18.83 -4.13 4.89
N ARG A 92 -18.70 -3.98 6.22
CA ARG A 92 -19.03 -2.71 6.90
C ARG A 92 -18.12 -1.55 6.52
N LEU A 93 -16.86 -1.82 6.17
CA LEU A 93 -15.96 -0.79 5.66
C LEU A 93 -16.39 -0.34 4.26
N HIS A 94 -16.86 -1.27 3.42
CA HIS A 94 -17.46 -0.93 2.12
C HIS A 94 -18.74 -0.11 2.30
N GLU A 95 -19.63 -0.53 3.20
CA GLU A 95 -20.87 0.20 3.53
C GLU A 95 -20.57 1.63 4.01
N ALA A 96 -19.54 1.83 4.82
CA ALA A 96 -19.13 3.16 5.25
C ALA A 96 -18.69 4.05 4.06
N VAL A 97 -17.96 3.49 3.09
CA VAL A 97 -17.59 4.20 1.86
C VAL A 97 -18.83 4.48 1.00
N ASP A 98 -19.78 3.56 0.92
CA ASP A 98 -21.01 3.75 0.13
C ASP A 98 -21.90 4.84 0.73
N VAL A 99 -22.01 4.90 2.06
CA VAL A 99 -22.82 5.91 2.78
C VAL A 99 -22.16 7.29 2.77
N TYR A 100 -20.85 7.35 3.05
CA TYR A 100 -20.15 8.63 3.24
C TYR A 100 -19.35 9.10 2.02
N GLY A 101 -19.20 8.29 0.97
CA GLY A 101 -18.34 8.58 -0.18
C GLY A 101 -18.70 9.87 -0.89
N GLY A 102 -19.99 10.15 -1.07
CA GLY A 102 -20.46 11.42 -1.66
C GLY A 102 -20.08 12.63 -0.79
N ALA A 103 -20.31 12.55 0.52
CA ALA A 103 -19.95 13.62 1.44
C ALA A 103 -18.42 13.83 1.51
N LEU A 104 -17.64 12.75 1.55
CA LEU A 104 -16.17 12.81 1.55
C LEU A 104 -15.63 13.46 0.26
N LYS A 105 -16.24 13.16 -0.89
CA LYS A 105 -15.86 13.78 -2.18
C LYS A 105 -16.06 15.30 -2.14
N GLU A 106 -17.22 15.77 -1.71
CA GLU A 106 -17.51 17.20 -1.64
C GLU A 106 -16.58 17.92 -0.65
N LEU A 107 -16.34 17.34 0.53
CA LEU A 107 -15.42 17.91 1.51
C LEU A 107 -13.97 17.98 1.00
N ILE A 108 -13.50 16.95 0.28
CA ILE A 108 -12.16 16.96 -0.32
C ILE A 108 -12.06 18.09 -1.35
N HIS A 109 -13.08 18.28 -2.18
CA HIS A 109 -13.07 19.33 -3.18
C HIS A 109 -13.20 20.73 -2.58
N GLU A 110 -13.93 20.89 -1.46
CA GLU A 110 -14.02 22.16 -0.74
C GLU A 110 -12.69 22.54 -0.09
N GLU A 111 -12.03 21.61 0.60
CA GLU A 111 -10.80 21.90 1.33
C GLU A 111 -9.55 21.95 0.45
N PHE A 112 -9.47 21.09 -0.58
CA PHE A 112 -8.25 20.87 -1.35
C PHE A 112 -8.38 21.21 -2.84
N GLY A 113 -9.60 21.51 -3.30
CA GLY A 113 -9.87 21.76 -4.72
C GLY A 113 -9.96 20.48 -5.55
N ASP A 114 -9.88 20.64 -6.87
CA ASP A 114 -9.97 19.51 -7.81
C ASP A 114 -8.77 18.56 -7.64
N GLY A 115 -9.05 17.28 -7.39
CA GLY A 115 -8.04 16.27 -7.12
C GLY A 115 -8.58 14.99 -6.49
N ILE A 116 -7.67 14.10 -6.08
CA ILE A 116 -8.00 12.84 -5.42
C ILE A 116 -7.16 12.65 -4.15
N MET A 117 -7.76 12.04 -3.12
CA MET A 117 -7.00 11.57 -1.96
C MET A 117 -6.22 10.30 -2.34
N SER A 118 -4.89 10.36 -2.32
CA SER A 118 -4.05 9.23 -2.71
C SER A 118 -4.17 8.09 -1.72
N ALA A 119 -4.55 6.89 -2.20
CA ALA A 119 -4.47 5.67 -1.43
C ALA A 119 -3.04 5.07 -1.41
N ILE A 120 -2.13 5.55 -2.26
CA ILE A 120 -0.74 5.04 -2.36
C ILE A 120 0.17 5.77 -1.37
N ASN A 121 0.14 7.11 -1.38
CA ASN A 121 0.84 7.92 -0.37
C ASN A 121 -0.07 8.15 0.85
N SER A 122 -0.61 7.07 1.39
CA SER A 122 -1.50 7.11 2.56
C SER A 122 -0.82 6.42 3.73
N ARG A 123 -1.02 7.00 4.93
CA ARG A 123 -0.69 6.34 6.19
C ARG A 123 -1.99 6.00 6.88
N CYS A 124 -2.30 4.72 7.01
CA CYS A 124 -3.42 4.29 7.83
C CYS A 124 -3.06 4.48 9.31
N PRO A 125 -3.84 5.24 10.09
CA PRO A 125 -3.58 5.38 11.52
C PRO A 125 -3.78 4.04 12.24
N SER A 126 -2.78 3.60 13.00
CA SER A 126 -2.95 2.55 14.00
C SER A 126 -3.05 3.21 15.37
N ASN A 127 -4.19 3.12 16.04
CA ASN A 127 -4.40 3.80 17.32
C ASN A 127 -3.37 3.32 18.37
N GLY A 128 -2.75 4.30 19.06
CA GLY A 128 -1.68 4.11 20.05
C GLY A 128 -0.83 5.37 20.29
N GLY A 129 -0.83 6.31 19.35
CA GLY A 129 -0.21 7.62 19.54
C GLY A 129 -0.90 8.67 18.67
N ARG A 130 -1.36 9.76 19.31
CA ARG A 130 -1.92 10.95 18.64
C ARG A 130 -0.96 11.38 17.53
N THR A 131 -1.26 11.02 16.30
CA THR A 131 -0.57 11.51 15.11
C THR A 131 -1.47 12.54 14.45
N ARG A 132 -0.94 13.76 14.32
CA ARG A 132 -1.62 14.89 13.66
C ARG A 132 -2.01 14.51 12.23
N ALA A 133 -3.13 15.10 11.78
CA ALA A 133 -3.79 14.86 10.51
C ALA A 133 -2.84 14.82 9.31
N ALA A 134 -3.20 14.00 8.33
CA ALA A 134 -2.53 13.92 7.03
C ALA A 134 -2.53 15.30 6.36
N THR A 135 -1.36 15.86 6.14
CA THR A 135 -1.18 17.03 5.27
C THR A 135 -1.34 16.57 3.82
N ALA A 136 -2.38 17.04 3.13
CA ALA A 136 -2.46 16.94 1.69
C ALA A 136 -1.26 17.68 1.08
N SER A 137 -0.43 16.96 0.32
CA SER A 137 0.65 17.57 -0.44
C SER A 137 0.05 18.22 -1.70
N SER A 138 -0.23 19.51 -1.65
CA SER A 138 -0.46 20.30 -2.86
C SER A 138 0.88 20.43 -3.59
N SER A 139 1.06 19.71 -4.70
CA SER A 139 2.16 19.98 -5.62
C SER A 139 1.95 21.39 -6.22
N PRO A 140 2.96 22.28 -6.22
CA PRO A 140 2.83 23.55 -6.90
C PRO A 140 2.79 23.29 -8.41
N SER A 141 1.71 23.73 -9.05
CA SER A 141 1.61 23.84 -10.51
C SER A 141 2.66 24.83 -11.00
N THR A 142 3.82 24.33 -11.42
CA THR A 142 4.71 25.09 -12.30
C THR A 142 4.08 25.06 -13.69
N ALA A 143 3.45 26.17 -14.06
CA ALA A 143 3.07 26.48 -15.43
C ALA A 143 4.30 26.33 -16.32
N SER A 144 4.39 25.21 -17.04
CA SER A 144 5.33 25.03 -18.14
C SER A 144 4.84 25.88 -19.30
N SER A 145 5.35 27.10 -19.40
CA SER A 145 5.20 27.97 -20.55
C SER A 145 5.72 27.26 -21.80
N CYS A 146 4.82 26.89 -22.72
CA CYS A 146 5.17 26.59 -24.10
C CYS A 146 5.87 27.80 -24.72
N PRO A 147 7.10 27.69 -25.27
CA PRO A 147 7.65 28.72 -26.11
C PRO A 147 7.25 28.40 -27.56
N ILE A 148 6.17 29.05 -28.03
CA ILE A 148 5.94 29.22 -29.46
C ILE A 148 6.66 30.51 -29.85
N SER A 149 7.96 30.43 -30.12
CA SER A 149 8.68 31.50 -30.83
C SER A 149 8.54 31.27 -32.32
N GLY A 150 7.82 32.16 -32.99
CA GLY A 150 7.87 32.28 -34.43
C GLY A 150 9.16 33.01 -34.84
N ASP A 151 9.82 32.51 -35.89
CA ASP A 151 10.52 33.39 -36.82
C ASP A 151 10.64 32.74 -38.22
N SER A 152 9.97 33.38 -39.17
CA SER A 152 10.31 33.67 -40.57
C SER A 152 11.22 32.72 -41.41
N ARG A 153 10.64 32.29 -42.55
CA ARG A 153 11.20 32.15 -43.91
C ARG A 153 12.45 31.27 -44.12
N VAL A 154 12.31 30.20 -44.90
CA VAL A 154 13.09 29.93 -46.14
C VAL A 154 12.26 29.04 -47.09
N ALA A 155 12.35 29.36 -48.37
CA ALA A 155 11.67 28.79 -49.53
C ALA A 155 12.11 27.36 -49.92
N GLY A 156 11.25 26.66 -50.67
CA GLY A 156 11.58 25.39 -51.32
C GLY A 156 10.41 24.81 -52.13
N SER A 157 10.18 25.36 -53.32
CA SER A 157 9.33 24.77 -54.37
C SER A 157 9.93 23.44 -54.86
N LEU A 158 9.10 22.46 -55.18
CA LEU A 158 9.17 21.66 -56.41
C LEU A 158 7.95 20.72 -56.52
N ARG A 159 7.12 21.03 -57.51
CA ARG A 159 6.30 20.17 -58.41
C ARG A 159 5.53 18.99 -57.82
#